data_AF-A0A841SW42-F1
#
_entry.id   AF-A0A841SW42-F1
#
_cell.length_a   1.000
_cell.length_b   1.000
_cell.length_c   1.000
_cell.angle_alpha   90.00
_cell.angle_beta   90.00
_cell.angle_gamma   90.00
#
_symmetry.space_group_name_H-M   'P 1'
#
loop_
_entity.id
_entity.type
_entity.pdbx_description
1 polymer ?
#
loop_
_entity_poly.entity_id
_entity_poly.type
_entity_poly.pdbx_seq_one_letter_code
_entity_poly.pdbx_strand_id
1 'polypeptide(L)'
;MIEKLKSVVLASLVVISLVQSYFLAYSMPSMEANVKTEQNYVNADPLGAQEKVENLLYPEQLVLHMGNDKHTVFYPNDTFYNMVLDKLQVREFKGFQRDSIDKINWEQVRQNDLGIEVRFGRAVPFELLQRVFKVDADFLFSGDMVNRIWIFARQDREEVRTFFFSSDGQNVYESLRADLTVQDIQQYTGFGQYWTPFKYWDGGVYVPEQAKSFDIRRVPYTAYTSDQLQRNLFSDPSTTNIVQDQQDGTQIYTDWKRGLKLETGVGWLSYTDIVAPTDIQNSLTDNIESAVSFVNLHGGWGQTHRLVRSEGPANDSVIKFQQYYAGLPIISGENFRFGYMQLTIQRGLVSSYERSMFVLNSGKEVKGAMQKLPAGSDLLARIREVSGGETVESIFPAYRPKLEEDSMLLQPAWAIRLASGEVRTVD
;
A
#
# COMPACT_ATOMS: atom_id res chain seq x y z
N MET A 1 60.87 -46.73 51.60
CA MET A 1 60.80 -45.28 51.27
C MET A 1 60.02 -45.01 49.98
N ILE A 2 60.12 -45.87 48.95
CA ILE A 2 59.36 -45.76 47.69
C ILE A 2 57.83 -45.82 47.86
N GLU A 3 57.32 -46.68 48.75
CA GLU A 3 55.87 -46.83 48.97
C GLU A 3 55.23 -45.57 49.59
N LYS A 4 55.92 -44.91 50.53
CA LYS A 4 55.44 -43.64 51.11
C LYS A 4 55.40 -42.51 50.07
N LEU A 5 56.37 -42.48 49.14
CA LEU A 5 56.41 -41.49 48.07
C LEU A 5 55.24 -41.68 47.10
N LYS A 6 54.92 -42.93 46.73
CA LYS A 6 53.74 -43.24 45.89
C LYS A 6 52.44 -42.83 46.56
N SER A 7 52.28 -43.09 47.86
CA SER A 7 51.08 -42.68 48.59
C SER A 7 50.94 -41.15 48.70
N VAL A 8 52.05 -40.43 48.90
CA VAL A 8 52.04 -38.95 48.94
C VAL A 8 51.70 -38.37 47.57
N VAL A 9 52.30 -38.89 46.49
CA VAL A 9 52.01 -38.45 45.13
C VAL A 9 50.55 -38.74 44.75
N LEU A 10 50.02 -39.91 45.13
CA LEU A 10 48.62 -40.24 44.90
C LEU A 10 47.68 -39.30 45.66
N ALA A 11 47.96 -39.03 46.94
CA ALA A 11 47.18 -38.10 47.74
C ALA A 11 47.21 -36.68 47.16
N SER A 12 48.37 -36.21 46.70
CA SER A 12 48.50 -34.91 46.03
C SER A 12 47.70 -34.85 44.73
N LEU A 13 47.71 -35.91 43.92
CA LEU A 13 46.93 -35.99 42.68
C LEU A 13 45.42 -35.96 42.96
N VAL A 14 44.95 -36.64 44.00
CA VAL A 14 43.53 -36.62 44.41
C VAL A 14 43.12 -35.21 44.85
N VAL A 15 43.95 -34.54 45.65
CA VAL A 15 43.67 -33.15 46.08
C VAL A 15 43.66 -32.19 44.89
N ILE A 16 44.61 -32.31 43.96
CA ILE A 16 44.66 -31.47 42.75
C ILE A 16 43.44 -31.74 41.86
N SER A 17 43.01 -32.98 41.72
CA SER A 17 41.80 -33.36 40.98
C SER A 17 40.55 -32.75 41.60
N LEU A 18 40.43 -32.75 42.92
CA LEU A 18 39.31 -32.12 43.64
C LEU A 18 39.33 -30.59 43.49
N VAL A 19 40.50 -29.96 43.54
CA VAL A 19 40.65 -28.51 43.32
C VAL A 19 40.31 -28.14 41.88
N GLN A 20 40.77 -28.93 40.89
CA GLN A 20 40.40 -28.72 39.50
C GLN A 20 38.90 -28.92 39.27
N SER A 21 38.28 -29.90 39.92
CA SER A 21 36.83 -30.13 39.87
C SER A 21 36.07 -28.96 40.50
N TYR A 22 36.57 -28.41 41.61
CA TYR A 22 36.00 -27.23 42.26
C TYR A 22 36.11 -25.98 41.36
N PHE A 23 37.27 -25.78 40.72
CA PHE A 23 37.43 -24.72 39.73
C PHE A 23 36.45 -24.93 38.57
N LEU A 24 36.39 -26.11 37.94
CA LEU A 24 35.43 -26.37 36.85
C LEU A 24 33.96 -26.16 37.24
N ALA A 25 33.58 -26.51 38.47
CA ALA A 25 32.21 -26.34 38.96
C ALA A 25 31.85 -24.86 39.23
N TYR A 26 32.83 -24.01 39.58
CA TYR A 26 32.60 -22.62 39.98
C TYR A 26 33.22 -21.57 39.04
N SER A 27 33.97 -21.98 38.02
CA SER A 27 34.61 -21.10 37.03
C SER A 27 33.84 -21.04 35.71
N MET A 28 32.55 -21.37 35.70
CA MET A 28 31.68 -20.93 34.62
C MET A 28 31.37 -19.44 34.87
N PRO A 29 31.89 -18.49 34.06
CA PRO A 29 31.17 -17.23 33.92
C PRO A 29 29.78 -17.61 33.43
N SER A 30 28.73 -16.91 33.87
CA SER A 30 27.33 -17.17 33.52
C SER A 30 27.15 -17.44 32.02
N MET A 31 27.34 -18.69 31.62
CA MET A 31 26.80 -19.23 30.41
C MET A 31 25.39 -19.55 30.82
N GLU A 32 24.52 -18.55 30.67
CA GLU A 32 23.13 -18.85 30.38
C GLU A 32 23.18 -19.96 29.33
N ALA A 33 22.78 -21.15 29.76
CA ALA A 33 22.56 -22.24 28.86
C ALA A 33 21.50 -21.73 27.89
N ASN A 34 21.96 -21.26 26.73
CA ASN A 34 21.14 -21.12 25.55
C ASN A 34 20.74 -22.55 25.18
N VAL A 35 19.74 -23.06 25.90
CA VAL A 35 18.80 -24.02 25.37
C VAL A 35 18.43 -23.43 24.02
N LYS A 36 18.75 -24.17 22.95
CA LYS A 36 18.26 -23.91 21.60
C LYS A 36 16.74 -24.13 21.60
N THR A 37 16.06 -23.25 22.30
CA THR A 37 14.63 -23.00 22.25
C THR A 37 14.51 -21.91 21.20
N GLU A 38 13.90 -22.27 20.08
CA GLU A 38 13.32 -21.40 19.05
C GLU A 38 14.02 -20.05 18.84
N GLN A 39 14.83 -19.99 17.77
CA GLN A 39 15.09 -18.79 16.97
C GLN A 39 14.88 -17.47 17.74
N ASN A 40 15.92 -17.02 18.44
CA ASN A 40 16.05 -15.61 18.82
C ASN A 40 16.18 -14.80 17.51
N TYR A 41 15.06 -14.60 16.83
CA TYR A 41 14.85 -13.44 15.99
C TYR A 41 15.17 -12.26 16.90
N VAL A 42 16.25 -11.54 16.60
CA VAL A 42 16.45 -10.23 17.20
C VAL A 42 15.22 -9.43 16.76
N ASN A 43 14.26 -9.23 17.68
CA ASN A 43 13.15 -8.33 17.44
C ASN A 43 13.77 -6.94 17.25
N ALA A 44 14.01 -6.57 15.99
CA ALA A 44 14.41 -5.24 15.66
C ALA A 44 13.31 -4.30 16.16
N ASP A 45 13.70 -3.19 16.78
CA ASP A 45 12.74 -2.20 17.25
C ASP A 45 11.82 -1.83 16.08
N PRO A 46 10.49 -1.91 16.24
CA PRO A 46 9.56 -1.65 15.15
C PRO A 46 9.77 -0.22 14.66
N LEU A 47 10.22 -0.08 13.40
CA LEU A 47 10.47 1.24 12.79
C LEU A 47 9.17 1.99 12.41
N GLY A 48 8.02 1.38 12.60
CA GLY A 48 6.69 1.87 12.23
C GLY A 48 5.58 0.99 12.80
N ALA A 49 4.33 1.43 12.64
CA ALA A 49 3.17 0.66 13.09
C ALA A 49 2.99 -0.61 12.22
N GLN A 50 2.23 -1.58 12.70
CA GLN A 50 1.73 -2.68 11.87
C GLN A 50 0.39 -2.30 11.26
N GLU A 51 0.11 -2.78 10.05
CA GLU A 51 -1.18 -2.61 9.37
C GLU A 51 -1.81 -3.94 9.02
N LYS A 52 -3.12 -3.91 8.87
CA LYS A 52 -3.89 -5.02 8.30
C LYS A 52 -4.16 -4.75 6.82
N VAL A 53 -4.29 -5.82 6.04
CA VAL A 53 -4.55 -5.72 4.59
C VAL A 53 -5.81 -4.89 4.31
N GLU A 54 -6.85 -5.05 5.13
CA GLU A 54 -8.14 -4.36 4.96
C GLU A 54 -8.00 -2.84 5.08
N ASN A 55 -7.11 -2.35 5.95
CA ASN A 55 -6.87 -0.90 6.12
C ASN A 55 -6.15 -0.28 4.92
N LEU A 56 -5.46 -1.08 4.12
CA LEU A 56 -4.74 -0.65 2.91
C LEU A 56 -5.64 -0.67 1.67
N LEU A 57 -6.85 -1.24 1.80
CA LEU A 57 -7.81 -1.46 0.73
C LEU A 57 -9.00 -0.51 0.87
N TYR A 58 -8.84 0.69 0.31
CA TYR A 58 -9.92 1.67 0.24
C TYR A 58 -10.02 2.29 -1.16
N PRO A 59 -11.22 2.73 -1.57
CA PRO A 59 -11.45 3.32 -2.89
C PRO A 59 -10.56 4.53 -3.17
N GLU A 60 -10.13 4.70 -4.41
CA GLU A 60 -9.47 5.94 -4.83
C GLU A 60 -10.41 7.13 -4.86
N GLN A 61 -11.65 6.89 -5.25
CA GLN A 61 -12.65 7.93 -5.39
C GLN A 61 -14.05 7.34 -5.23
N LEU A 62 -14.95 8.18 -4.73
CA LEU A 62 -16.39 7.95 -4.76
C LEU A 62 -16.99 8.95 -5.72
N VAL A 63 -17.67 8.48 -6.77
CA VAL A 63 -18.42 9.35 -7.68
C VAL A 63 -19.88 9.32 -7.27
N LEU A 64 -20.45 10.49 -6.99
CA LEU A 64 -21.86 10.65 -6.69
C LEU A 64 -22.59 11.15 -7.93
N HIS A 65 -23.56 10.39 -8.42
CA HIS A 65 -24.46 10.76 -9.51
C HIS A 65 -25.75 11.33 -8.92
N MET A 66 -26.05 12.58 -9.26
CA MET A 66 -27.21 13.30 -8.74
C MET A 66 -28.35 13.41 -9.77
N GLY A 67 -28.27 12.63 -10.85
CA GLY A 67 -29.15 12.74 -12.01
C GLY A 67 -28.94 14.03 -12.81
N ASN A 68 -29.60 14.11 -13.97
CA ASN A 68 -29.45 15.22 -14.93
C ASN A 68 -27.99 15.51 -15.32
N ASP A 69 -27.19 14.45 -15.44
CA ASP A 69 -25.76 14.46 -15.76
C ASP A 69 -24.91 15.31 -14.79
N LYS A 70 -25.35 15.42 -13.53
CA LYS A 70 -24.60 16.10 -12.46
C LYS A 70 -23.83 15.09 -11.62
N HIS A 71 -22.54 15.36 -11.46
CA HIS A 71 -21.62 14.49 -10.72
C HIS A 71 -20.78 15.25 -9.72
N THR A 72 -20.39 14.58 -8.65
CA THR A 72 -19.37 15.02 -7.71
C THR A 72 -18.40 13.88 -7.46
N VAL A 73 -17.12 14.20 -7.34
CA VAL A 73 -16.10 13.21 -6.98
C VAL A 73 -15.53 13.55 -5.60
N PHE A 74 -15.59 12.58 -4.70
CA PHE A 74 -14.91 12.61 -3.41
C PHE A 74 -13.63 11.78 -3.45
N TYR A 75 -12.55 12.40 -2.98
CA TYR A 75 -11.27 11.76 -2.72
C TYR A 75 -11.10 11.52 -1.21
N PRO A 76 -10.13 10.69 -0.78
CA PRO A 76 -9.94 10.36 0.64
C PRO A 76 -9.71 11.56 1.58
N ASN A 77 -9.29 12.72 1.04
CA ASN A 77 -9.12 13.95 1.81
C ASN A 77 -10.42 14.79 1.96
N ASP A 78 -11.49 14.46 1.23
CA ASP A 78 -12.73 15.23 1.25
C ASP A 78 -13.60 14.82 2.46
N THR A 79 -14.25 15.79 3.11
CA THR A 79 -14.94 15.63 4.40
C THR A 79 -15.96 14.49 4.44
N PHE A 80 -16.72 14.28 3.35
CA PHE A 80 -17.80 13.29 3.30
C PHE A 80 -17.37 11.94 2.71
N TYR A 81 -16.11 11.77 2.30
CA TYR A 81 -15.62 10.52 1.73
C TYR A 81 -15.81 9.35 2.71
N ASN A 82 -15.28 9.46 3.94
CA ASN A 82 -15.40 8.39 4.94
C ASN A 82 -16.87 8.20 5.35
N MET A 83 -17.65 9.28 5.44
CA MET A 83 -19.06 9.18 5.81
C MET A 83 -19.88 8.33 4.81
N VAL A 84 -19.60 8.45 3.51
CA VAL A 84 -20.25 7.61 2.50
C VAL A 84 -19.67 6.19 2.54
N LEU A 85 -18.34 6.05 2.59
CA LEU A 85 -17.67 4.76 2.59
C LEU A 85 -18.08 3.87 3.78
N ASP A 86 -18.03 4.40 4.99
CA ASP A 86 -18.37 3.68 6.22
C ASP A 86 -19.81 3.16 6.18
N LYS A 87 -20.73 3.98 5.64
CA LYS A 87 -22.14 3.62 5.46
C LYS A 87 -22.36 2.51 4.44
N LEU A 88 -21.47 2.39 3.45
CA LEU A 88 -21.51 1.32 2.44
C LEU A 88 -20.85 0.03 2.95
N GLN A 89 -19.75 0.12 3.69
CA GLN A 89 -19.01 -1.04 4.21
C GLN A 89 -19.83 -1.90 5.19
N VAL A 90 -20.77 -1.28 5.92
CA VAL A 90 -21.65 -2.00 6.84
C VAL A 90 -22.80 -2.74 6.17
N ARG A 91 -23.05 -2.52 4.86
CA ARG A 91 -24.16 -3.11 4.11
C ARG A 91 -23.84 -4.51 3.62
N GLU A 92 -24.87 -5.33 3.56
CA GLU A 92 -24.78 -6.70 3.06
C GLU A 92 -25.15 -6.77 1.58
N PHE A 93 -24.35 -7.48 0.80
CA PHE A 93 -24.57 -7.76 -0.63
C PHE A 93 -24.59 -9.27 -0.84
N LYS A 94 -25.70 -9.79 -1.37
CA LYS A 94 -25.98 -11.23 -1.41
C LYS A 94 -26.63 -11.68 -2.71
N GLY A 95 -26.44 -12.96 -3.02
CA GLY A 95 -27.09 -13.66 -4.12
C GLY A 95 -26.67 -13.07 -5.45
N PHE A 96 -25.47 -13.40 -5.89
CA PHE A 96 -24.92 -12.76 -7.07
C PHE A 96 -25.27 -13.51 -8.35
N GLN A 97 -25.47 -12.75 -9.41
CA GLN A 97 -25.53 -13.28 -10.77
C GLN A 97 -24.50 -12.61 -11.65
N ARG A 98 -23.91 -13.38 -12.56
CA ARG A 98 -22.98 -12.87 -13.58
C ARG A 98 -23.77 -12.46 -14.81
N ASP A 99 -23.49 -11.26 -15.30
CA ASP A 99 -24.06 -10.71 -16.52
C ASP A 99 -22.97 -10.10 -17.40
N SER A 100 -23.28 -9.94 -18.70
CA SER A 100 -22.47 -9.10 -19.59
C SER A 100 -22.55 -7.65 -19.16
N ILE A 101 -21.43 -6.91 -19.28
CA ILE A 101 -21.39 -5.47 -19.04
C ILE A 101 -22.43 -4.72 -19.89
N ASP A 102 -22.76 -5.21 -21.09
CA ASP A 102 -23.70 -4.55 -22.01
C ASP A 102 -25.18 -4.74 -21.63
N LYS A 103 -25.49 -5.53 -20.58
CA LYS A 103 -26.88 -5.75 -20.13
C LYS A 103 -27.56 -4.45 -19.67
N ILE A 104 -26.78 -3.48 -19.21
CA ILE A 104 -27.25 -2.20 -18.68
C ILE A 104 -26.72 -1.06 -19.54
N ASN A 105 -27.58 -0.08 -19.84
CA ASN A 105 -27.14 1.17 -20.45
C ASN A 105 -26.51 2.08 -19.39
N TRP A 106 -25.21 1.93 -19.15
CA TRP A 106 -24.47 2.69 -18.14
C TRP A 106 -24.43 4.20 -18.42
N GLU A 107 -24.55 4.62 -19.69
CA GLU A 107 -24.68 6.04 -20.05
C GLU A 107 -25.99 6.60 -19.49
N GLN A 108 -27.11 5.90 -19.70
CA GLN A 108 -28.41 6.31 -19.16
C GLN A 108 -28.42 6.32 -17.63
N VAL A 109 -27.83 5.29 -16.99
CA VAL A 109 -27.73 5.22 -15.53
C VAL A 109 -26.96 6.41 -14.99
N ARG A 110 -25.76 6.69 -15.52
CA ARG A 110 -24.94 7.82 -15.09
C ARG A 110 -25.66 9.15 -15.27
N GLN A 111 -26.28 9.37 -16.43
CA GLN A 111 -26.90 10.65 -16.72
C GLN A 111 -28.17 10.87 -15.90
N ASN A 112 -28.96 9.84 -15.60
CA ASN A 112 -30.34 10.05 -15.12
C ASN A 112 -30.59 9.54 -13.71
N ASP A 113 -29.95 8.44 -13.31
CA ASP A 113 -30.24 7.79 -12.03
C ASP A 113 -29.38 8.39 -10.90
N LEU A 114 -29.92 8.35 -9.68
CA LEU A 114 -29.16 8.66 -8.48
C LEU A 114 -28.28 7.46 -8.16
N GLY A 115 -27.01 7.69 -7.86
CA GLY A 115 -26.11 6.57 -7.60
C GLY A 115 -24.74 6.95 -7.10
N ILE A 116 -23.97 5.92 -6.79
CA ILE A 116 -22.62 6.00 -6.26
C ILE A 116 -21.76 4.99 -6.99
N GLU A 117 -20.67 5.46 -7.57
CA GLU A 117 -19.57 4.59 -8.01
C GLU A 117 -18.47 4.60 -6.94
N VAL A 118 -18.18 3.43 -6.40
CA VAL A 118 -17.01 3.15 -5.57
C VAL A 118 -15.90 2.68 -6.50
N ARG A 119 -14.84 3.47 -6.70
CA ARG A 119 -13.78 3.14 -7.66
C ARG A 119 -12.46 2.88 -6.94
N PHE A 120 -11.91 1.68 -7.09
CA PHE A 120 -10.66 1.28 -6.42
C PHE A 120 -9.40 1.76 -7.15
N GLY A 121 -9.54 2.21 -8.40
CA GLY A 121 -8.44 2.67 -9.25
C GLY A 121 -7.56 1.55 -9.80
N ARG A 122 -7.42 0.45 -9.07
CA ARG A 122 -6.83 -0.82 -9.51
C ARG A 122 -7.71 -1.99 -9.10
N ALA A 123 -7.56 -3.10 -9.82
CA ALA A 123 -8.31 -4.32 -9.59
C ALA A 123 -7.97 -4.92 -8.22
N VAL A 124 -9.00 -5.21 -7.43
CA VAL A 124 -8.90 -5.84 -6.10
C VAL A 124 -9.41 -7.27 -6.19
N PRO A 125 -8.63 -8.28 -5.77
CA PRO A 125 -9.12 -9.65 -5.66
C PRO A 125 -10.40 -9.71 -4.85
N PHE A 126 -11.41 -10.45 -5.33
CA PHE A 126 -12.71 -10.50 -4.67
C PHE A 126 -12.59 -10.97 -3.21
N GLU A 127 -11.74 -11.96 -2.94
CA GLU A 127 -11.47 -12.47 -1.59
C GLU A 127 -11.02 -11.39 -0.60
N LEU A 128 -10.23 -10.42 -1.07
CA LEU A 128 -9.80 -9.29 -0.26
C LEU A 128 -10.92 -8.24 -0.12
N LEU A 129 -11.71 -8.05 -1.17
CA LEU A 129 -12.87 -7.15 -1.14
C LEU A 129 -13.89 -7.58 -0.08
N GLN A 130 -14.09 -8.89 0.11
CA GLN A 130 -14.98 -9.44 1.14
C GLN A 130 -14.57 -9.13 2.58
N ARG A 131 -13.31 -8.74 2.80
CA ARG A 131 -12.83 -8.32 4.13
C ARG A 131 -13.15 -6.86 4.43
N VAL A 132 -13.43 -6.08 3.38
CA VAL A 132 -13.75 -4.64 3.45
C VAL A 132 -15.26 -4.41 3.36
N PHE A 133 -15.97 -5.21 2.56
CA PHE A 133 -17.42 -5.14 2.38
C PHE A 133 -18.07 -6.47 2.76
N LYS A 134 -19.27 -6.45 3.37
CA LYS A 134 -20.01 -7.67 3.71
C LYS A 134 -20.65 -8.28 2.47
N VAL A 135 -19.86 -9.01 1.71
CA VAL A 135 -20.26 -9.64 0.45
C VAL A 135 -20.28 -11.15 0.64
N ASP A 136 -21.42 -11.78 0.41
CA ASP A 136 -21.53 -13.24 0.42
C ASP A 136 -20.81 -13.80 -0.83
N ALA A 137 -19.77 -14.60 -0.64
CA ALA A 137 -19.07 -15.28 -1.73
C ALA A 137 -19.89 -16.46 -2.24
N ASP A 138 -20.21 -16.41 -3.53
CA ASP A 138 -20.52 -17.60 -4.33
C ASP A 138 -19.28 -17.99 -5.16
N PHE A 139 -19.22 -19.25 -5.62
CA PHE A 139 -18.13 -19.76 -6.48
C PHE A 139 -17.94 -18.94 -7.78
N LEU A 140 -18.93 -18.13 -8.17
CA LEU A 140 -18.90 -17.26 -9.34
C LEU A 140 -17.75 -16.25 -9.33
N PHE A 141 -17.17 -15.98 -8.16
CA PHE A 141 -16.10 -15.00 -7.96
C PHE A 141 -14.69 -15.58 -7.89
N SER A 142 -14.56 -16.92 -7.92
CA SER A 142 -13.26 -17.57 -7.74
C SER A 142 -12.28 -17.17 -8.85
N GLY A 143 -11.28 -16.36 -8.49
CA GLY A 143 -10.24 -15.88 -9.40
C GLY A 143 -10.51 -14.53 -10.07
N ASP A 144 -11.68 -13.92 -9.86
CA ASP A 144 -12.01 -12.61 -10.43
C ASP A 144 -11.53 -11.45 -9.54
N MET A 145 -11.33 -10.29 -10.17
CA MET A 145 -10.96 -9.05 -9.51
C MET A 145 -11.97 -7.94 -9.85
N VAL A 146 -12.22 -7.06 -8.89
CA VAL A 146 -13.18 -5.96 -9.00
C VAL A 146 -12.44 -4.62 -9.04
N ASN A 147 -12.79 -3.75 -9.98
CA ASN A 147 -12.21 -2.39 -10.07
C ASN A 147 -13.19 -1.28 -9.66
N ARG A 148 -14.50 -1.57 -9.70
CA ARG A 148 -15.58 -0.62 -9.42
C ARG A 148 -16.81 -1.33 -8.87
N ILE A 149 -17.49 -0.71 -7.92
CA ILE A 149 -18.85 -1.07 -7.51
C ILE A 149 -19.75 0.10 -7.88
N TRP A 150 -20.88 -0.15 -8.54
CA TRP A 150 -21.86 0.88 -8.87
C TRP A 150 -23.21 0.53 -8.26
N ILE A 151 -23.70 1.44 -7.43
CA ILE A 151 -24.97 1.33 -6.72
C ILE A 151 -25.86 2.46 -7.22
N PHE A 152 -27.05 2.17 -7.72
CA PHE A 152 -27.97 3.21 -8.20
C PHE A 152 -29.43 2.89 -7.89
N ALA A 153 -30.21 3.95 -7.67
CA ALA A 153 -31.65 3.88 -7.48
C ALA A 153 -32.34 4.18 -8.81
N ARG A 154 -33.10 3.20 -9.32
CA ARG A 154 -33.89 3.36 -10.54
C ARG A 154 -35.12 4.22 -10.27
N GLN A 155 -35.22 5.34 -10.98
CA GLN A 155 -36.35 6.27 -10.81
C GLN A 155 -37.69 5.66 -11.21
N ASP A 156 -37.70 4.66 -12.10
CA ASP A 156 -38.91 4.05 -12.65
C ASP A 156 -39.48 2.89 -11.80
N ARG A 157 -38.70 2.32 -10.87
CA ARG A 157 -39.07 1.07 -10.17
C ARG A 157 -38.90 1.08 -8.65
N GLU A 158 -38.51 2.21 -8.06
CA GLU A 158 -38.16 2.32 -6.63
C GLU A 158 -37.22 1.19 -6.15
N GLU A 159 -36.30 0.79 -7.02
CA GLU A 159 -35.40 -0.34 -6.80
C GLU A 159 -33.95 0.15 -6.76
N VAL A 160 -33.17 -0.36 -5.81
CA VAL A 160 -31.72 -0.16 -5.78
C VAL A 160 -31.04 -1.35 -6.40
N ARG A 161 -30.16 -1.10 -7.38
CA ARG A 161 -29.36 -2.14 -8.02
C ARG A 161 -27.89 -1.90 -7.73
N THR A 162 -27.15 -2.98 -7.51
CA THR A 162 -25.73 -2.95 -7.18
C THR A 162 -24.95 -3.89 -8.08
N PHE A 163 -23.89 -3.38 -8.69
CA PHE A 163 -23.04 -4.13 -9.62
C PHE A 163 -21.57 -4.02 -9.24
N PHE A 164 -20.88 -5.16 -9.24
CA PHE A 164 -19.44 -5.26 -9.07
C PHE A 164 -18.82 -5.52 -10.45
N PHE A 165 -17.98 -4.62 -10.93
CA PHE A 165 -17.39 -4.67 -12.26
C PHE A 165 -16.12 -5.50 -12.24
N SER A 166 -16.08 -6.55 -13.08
CA SER A 166 -14.85 -7.31 -13.29
C SER A 166 -13.78 -6.42 -13.93
N SER A 167 -12.52 -6.63 -13.54
CA SER A 167 -11.39 -5.94 -14.12
C SER A 167 -11.12 -6.30 -15.57
N ASP A 168 -11.67 -7.41 -16.07
CA ASP A 168 -11.55 -7.83 -17.47
C ASP A 168 -12.36 -6.95 -18.45
N GLY A 169 -13.26 -6.11 -17.92
CA GLY A 169 -14.14 -5.23 -18.71
C GLY A 169 -15.24 -5.95 -19.47
N GLN A 170 -15.43 -7.26 -19.28
CA GLN A 170 -16.41 -8.06 -20.00
C GLN A 170 -17.65 -8.35 -19.14
N ASN A 171 -17.45 -8.53 -17.83
CA ASN A 171 -18.47 -9.05 -16.93
C ASN A 171 -18.80 -8.08 -15.80
N VAL A 172 -20.06 -8.11 -15.37
CA VAL A 172 -20.53 -7.48 -14.14
C VAL A 172 -21.26 -8.49 -13.28
N TYR A 173 -21.16 -8.32 -11.96
CA TYR A 173 -21.83 -9.16 -10.99
C TYR A 173 -22.89 -8.36 -10.27
N GLU A 174 -24.15 -8.69 -10.53
CA GLU A 174 -25.30 -8.03 -9.90
C GLU A 174 -25.62 -8.70 -8.56
N SER A 175 -25.68 -7.90 -7.50
CA SER A 175 -26.19 -8.35 -6.20
C SER A 175 -27.72 -8.31 -6.22
N LEU A 176 -28.37 -9.48 -6.14
CA LEU A 176 -29.84 -9.58 -6.14
C LEU A 176 -30.48 -9.12 -4.83
N ARG A 177 -29.72 -9.09 -3.74
CA ARG A 177 -30.16 -8.59 -2.43
C ARG A 177 -29.09 -7.70 -1.82
N ALA A 178 -29.33 -6.39 -1.81
CA ALA A 178 -28.50 -5.41 -1.12
C ALA A 178 -29.32 -4.78 0.02
N ASP A 179 -28.71 -4.60 1.19
CA ASP A 179 -29.32 -3.87 2.32
C ASP A 179 -29.28 -2.34 2.09
N LEU A 180 -29.91 -1.88 1.01
CA LEU A 180 -29.93 -0.48 0.59
C LEU A 180 -31.31 -0.10 0.05
N THR A 181 -31.80 1.06 0.48
CA THR A 181 -33.06 1.65 0.01
C THR A 181 -32.81 2.84 -0.91
N VAL A 182 -33.82 3.26 -1.67
CA VAL A 182 -33.76 4.49 -2.47
C VAL A 182 -33.43 5.71 -1.61
N GLN A 183 -33.95 5.76 -0.38
CA GLN A 183 -33.68 6.82 0.57
C GLN A 183 -32.21 6.86 1.02
N ASP A 184 -31.57 5.70 1.19
CA ASP A 184 -30.13 5.64 1.46
C ASP A 184 -29.34 6.28 0.31
N ILE A 185 -29.66 5.93 -0.93
CA ILE A 185 -28.98 6.48 -2.11
C ILE A 185 -29.18 8.00 -2.20
N GLN A 186 -30.42 8.47 -2.01
CA GLN A 186 -30.72 9.91 -1.97
C GLN A 186 -29.91 10.64 -0.90
N GLN A 187 -29.82 10.07 0.31
CA GLN A 187 -29.01 10.64 1.39
C GLN A 187 -27.54 10.73 1.00
N TYR A 188 -26.99 9.67 0.41
CA TYR A 188 -25.58 9.61 0.06
C TYR A 188 -25.23 10.58 -1.08
N THR A 189 -26.08 10.65 -2.12
CA THR A 189 -25.91 11.63 -3.20
C THR A 189 -26.10 13.07 -2.72
N GLY A 190 -26.92 13.27 -1.67
CA GLY A 190 -27.14 14.58 -1.05
C GLY A 190 -25.87 15.22 -0.49
N PHE A 191 -24.86 14.42 -0.08
CA PHE A 191 -23.57 14.96 0.34
C PHE A 191 -22.83 15.71 -0.78
N GLY A 192 -23.06 15.34 -2.05
CA GLY A 192 -22.43 15.96 -3.22
C GLY A 192 -23.07 17.25 -3.71
N GLN A 193 -24.33 17.54 -3.32
CA GLN A 193 -25.15 18.59 -3.93
C GLN A 193 -24.54 20.01 -3.88
N TYR A 194 -23.74 20.30 -2.86
CA TYR A 194 -23.11 21.61 -2.66
C TYR A 194 -21.58 21.60 -2.85
N TRP A 195 -21.04 20.51 -3.38
CA TRP A 195 -19.61 20.37 -3.65
C TRP A 195 -19.23 20.80 -5.06
N THR A 196 -17.92 20.85 -5.33
CA THR A 196 -17.40 21.11 -6.67
C THR A 196 -18.04 20.15 -7.68
N PRO A 197 -18.73 20.68 -8.71
CA PRO A 197 -19.31 19.83 -9.73
C PRO A 197 -18.23 19.27 -10.65
N PHE A 198 -18.47 18.05 -11.14
CA PHE A 198 -17.62 17.35 -12.08
C PHE A 198 -18.41 17.00 -13.33
N LYS A 199 -17.74 17.09 -14.48
CA LYS A 199 -18.27 16.70 -15.77
C LYS A 199 -17.63 15.41 -16.24
N TYR A 200 -18.44 14.49 -16.76
CA TYR A 200 -17.94 13.31 -17.46
C TYR A 200 -17.25 13.74 -18.76
N TRP A 201 -16.01 13.29 -18.98
CA TRP A 201 -15.27 13.58 -20.21
C TRP A 201 -15.28 12.39 -21.17
N ASP A 202 -14.55 11.32 -20.84
CA ASP A 202 -14.44 10.10 -21.64
C ASP A 202 -13.87 8.97 -20.78
N GLY A 203 -14.08 7.71 -21.18
CA GLY A 203 -13.41 6.54 -20.57
C GLY A 203 -13.64 6.36 -19.07
N GLY A 204 -14.76 6.88 -18.53
CA GLY A 204 -14.98 6.87 -17.07
C GLY A 204 -14.32 8.02 -16.32
N VAL A 205 -13.74 9.02 -16.99
CA VAL A 205 -12.99 10.11 -16.35
C VAL A 205 -13.90 11.30 -16.03
N TYR A 206 -13.76 11.82 -14.81
CA TYR A 206 -14.48 13.00 -14.32
C TYR A 206 -13.52 14.17 -14.14
N VAL A 207 -13.90 15.32 -14.68
CA VAL A 207 -13.10 16.56 -14.64
C VAL A 207 -13.83 17.59 -13.80
N PRO A 208 -13.17 18.25 -12.83
CA PRO A 208 -13.81 19.30 -12.06
C PRO A 208 -14.17 20.47 -12.97
N GLU A 209 -15.35 21.04 -12.82
CA GLU A 209 -15.77 22.23 -13.56
C GLU A 209 -15.26 23.52 -12.91
N GLN A 210 -14.86 23.45 -11.64
CA GLN A 210 -14.31 24.57 -10.89
C GLN A 210 -12.99 24.19 -10.25
N ALA A 211 -12.07 25.16 -10.18
CA ALA A 211 -10.75 24.96 -9.62
C ALA A 211 -10.85 24.54 -8.13
N LYS A 212 -10.08 23.53 -7.73
CA LYS A 212 -9.97 23.09 -6.33
C LYS A 212 -8.68 23.66 -5.72
N SER A 213 -8.76 24.07 -4.46
CA SER A 213 -7.61 24.59 -3.71
C SER A 213 -7.09 23.55 -2.72
N PHE A 214 -5.78 23.38 -2.66
CA PHE A 214 -5.11 22.45 -1.75
C PHE A 214 -3.94 23.13 -1.05
N ASP A 215 -3.68 22.76 0.20
CA ASP A 215 -2.57 23.30 0.98
C ASP A 215 -1.24 22.81 0.40
N ILE A 216 -0.29 23.73 0.13
CA ILE A 216 1.13 23.39 0.05
C ILE A 216 1.60 23.05 1.46
N ARG A 217 2.36 21.96 1.62
CA ARG A 217 2.82 21.53 2.95
C ARG A 217 4.33 21.44 2.99
N ARG A 218 4.92 21.92 4.08
CA ARG A 218 6.31 21.59 4.44
C ARG A 218 6.29 20.69 5.65
N VAL A 219 6.81 19.49 5.49
CA VAL A 219 6.75 18.45 6.51
C VAL A 219 8.17 18.08 6.89
N PRO A 220 8.62 18.33 8.13
CA PRO A 220 9.92 17.87 8.59
C PRO A 220 10.03 16.35 8.41
N TYR A 221 11.22 15.86 8.11
CA TYR A 221 11.45 14.42 7.98
C TYR A 221 12.60 13.96 8.86
N THR A 222 12.67 12.66 9.08
CA THR A 222 13.81 11.96 9.65
C THR A 222 14.27 10.90 8.66
N ALA A 223 15.49 10.39 8.79
CA ALA A 223 15.99 9.31 7.96
C ALA A 223 16.31 8.09 8.82
N TYR A 224 15.94 6.91 8.36
CA TYR A 224 16.42 5.67 8.97
C TYR A 224 17.93 5.56 8.82
N THR A 225 18.60 5.11 9.89
CA THR A 225 20.05 4.87 9.85
C THR A 225 20.35 3.52 9.18
N SER A 226 21.56 3.38 8.64
CA SER A 226 21.99 2.13 8.01
C SER A 226 21.94 0.94 8.97
N ASP A 227 22.36 1.13 10.23
CA ASP A 227 22.31 0.10 11.28
C ASP A 227 20.87 -0.31 11.61
N GLN A 228 19.94 0.65 11.68
CA GLN A 228 18.51 0.34 11.87
C GLN A 228 17.97 -0.52 10.73
N LEU A 229 18.25 -0.15 9.47
CA LEU A 229 17.75 -0.89 8.31
C LEU A 229 18.38 -2.28 8.19
N GLN A 230 19.67 -2.39 8.47
CA GLN A 230 20.39 -3.67 8.49
C GLN A 230 19.80 -4.61 9.54
N ARG A 231 19.56 -4.14 10.78
CA ARG A 231 18.94 -4.94 11.85
C ARG A 231 17.52 -5.38 11.54
N ASN A 232 16.76 -4.55 10.82
CA ASN A 232 15.39 -4.88 10.44
C ASN A 232 15.31 -5.85 9.26
N LEU A 233 16.30 -5.88 8.36
CA LEU A 233 16.24 -6.66 7.12
C LEU A 233 17.08 -7.94 7.13
N PHE A 234 18.05 -8.07 8.03
CA PHE A 234 18.83 -9.29 8.19
C PHE A 234 18.51 -9.97 9.51
N SER A 235 18.29 -11.28 9.45
CA SER A 235 18.08 -12.12 10.64
C SER A 235 19.31 -12.13 11.57
N ASP A 236 20.52 -12.00 11.01
CA ASP A 236 21.75 -11.84 11.79
C ASP A 236 22.65 -10.75 11.16
N PRO A 237 22.57 -9.49 11.62
CA PRO A 237 23.37 -8.38 11.11
C PRO A 237 24.88 -8.58 11.28
N SER A 238 25.33 -9.42 12.22
CA SER A 238 26.76 -9.65 12.47
C SER A 238 27.44 -10.47 11.37
N THR A 239 26.64 -11.18 10.56
CA THR A 239 27.12 -12.04 9.48
C THR A 239 27.20 -11.35 8.12
N THR A 240 26.78 -10.09 8.02
CA THR A 240 26.80 -9.37 6.75
C THR A 240 28.17 -8.78 6.46
N ASN A 241 28.63 -8.92 5.21
CA ASN A 241 29.74 -8.16 4.68
C ASN A 241 29.28 -6.76 4.27
N ILE A 242 30.18 -5.77 4.44
CA ILE A 242 29.91 -4.37 4.09
C ILE A 242 30.84 -3.97 2.94
N VAL A 243 30.24 -3.47 1.86
CA VAL A 243 30.95 -2.79 0.78
C VAL A 243 30.46 -1.36 0.75
N GLN A 244 31.37 -0.40 0.94
CA GLN A 244 31.06 1.02 0.86
C GLN A 244 31.73 1.59 -0.37
N ASP A 245 30.94 2.17 -1.26
CA ASP A 245 31.47 3.01 -2.32
C ASP A 245 31.76 4.40 -1.73
N GLN A 246 33.01 4.84 -1.88
CA GLN A 246 33.48 6.11 -1.35
C GLN A 246 33.07 7.31 -2.21
N GLN A 247 32.60 7.09 -3.45
CA GLN A 247 32.29 8.18 -4.39
C GLN A 247 30.87 8.72 -4.26
N ASP A 248 29.87 7.86 -4.05
CA ASP A 248 28.45 8.23 -4.00
C ASP A 248 27.80 8.04 -2.61
N GLY A 249 28.55 7.49 -1.66
CA GLY A 249 28.06 7.19 -0.31
C GLY A 249 27.18 5.93 -0.24
N THR A 250 27.07 5.17 -1.32
CA THR A 250 26.29 3.93 -1.36
C THR A 250 26.89 2.89 -0.42
N GLN A 251 26.05 2.30 0.42
CA GLN A 251 26.42 1.21 1.32
C GLN A 251 25.69 -0.07 0.91
N ILE A 252 26.45 -1.15 0.72
CA ILE A 252 25.92 -2.46 0.39
C ILE A 252 26.23 -3.43 1.52
N TYR A 253 25.19 -4.06 2.05
CA TYR A 253 25.27 -5.14 3.02
C TYR A 253 24.84 -6.45 2.36
N THR A 254 25.56 -7.54 2.62
CA THR A 254 25.19 -8.85 2.05
C THR A 254 25.62 -10.02 2.92
N ASP A 255 24.80 -11.06 2.98
CA ASP A 255 25.11 -12.37 3.59
C ASP A 255 25.29 -13.47 2.50
N TRP A 256 25.60 -13.07 1.26
CA TRP A 256 25.68 -13.88 0.03
C TRP A 256 24.34 -14.32 -0.57
N LYS A 257 23.29 -14.44 0.25
CA LYS A 257 21.95 -14.79 -0.23
C LYS A 257 21.09 -13.54 -0.43
N ARG A 258 21.25 -12.55 0.47
CA ARG A 258 20.51 -11.30 0.51
C ARG A 258 21.44 -10.13 0.26
N GLY A 259 20.90 -9.10 -0.37
CA GLY A 259 21.57 -7.83 -0.60
C GLY A 259 20.73 -6.68 -0.05
N LEU A 260 21.37 -5.71 0.58
CA LEU A 260 20.77 -4.44 0.96
C LEU A 260 21.65 -3.32 0.43
N LYS A 261 21.15 -2.57 -0.53
CA LYS A 261 21.76 -1.36 -1.07
C LYS A 261 21.07 -0.14 -0.46
N LEU A 262 21.87 0.75 0.13
CA LEU A 262 21.43 2.03 0.68
C LEU A 262 22.06 3.16 -0.13
N GLU A 263 21.24 3.93 -0.83
CA GLU A 263 21.65 5.10 -1.60
C GLU A 263 21.43 6.36 -0.76
N THR A 264 22.34 6.65 0.17
CA THR A 264 22.15 7.68 1.20
C THR A 264 21.97 9.09 0.63
N GLY A 265 22.59 9.40 -0.52
CA GLY A 265 22.45 10.72 -1.17
C GLY A 265 21.04 11.02 -1.67
N VAL A 266 20.28 10.00 -2.06
CA VAL A 266 18.88 10.14 -2.54
C VAL A 266 17.86 9.57 -1.56
N GLY A 267 18.32 8.97 -0.45
CA GLY A 267 17.47 8.39 0.60
C GLY A 267 16.63 7.21 0.11
N TRP A 268 17.23 6.29 -0.64
CA TRP A 268 16.55 5.11 -1.19
C TRP A 268 17.17 3.81 -0.69
N LEU A 269 16.30 2.86 -0.34
CA LEU A 269 16.67 1.51 0.07
C LEU A 269 16.24 0.50 -0.99
N SER A 270 17.10 -0.48 -1.26
CA SER A 270 16.78 -1.64 -2.10
C SER A 270 17.30 -2.92 -1.44
N TYR A 271 16.39 -3.83 -1.12
CA TYR A 271 16.65 -5.15 -0.56
C TYR A 271 16.34 -6.23 -1.61
N THR A 272 17.16 -7.28 -1.66
CA THR A 272 16.97 -8.46 -2.51
C THR A 272 17.23 -9.74 -1.72
N ASP A 273 16.47 -10.80 -2.00
CA ASP A 273 16.68 -12.15 -1.48
C ASP A 273 16.63 -13.15 -2.65
N ILE A 274 17.63 -14.02 -2.76
CA ILE A 274 17.65 -15.07 -3.76
C ILE A 274 16.63 -16.15 -3.38
N VAL A 275 15.52 -16.17 -4.13
CA VAL A 275 14.47 -17.19 -4.00
C VAL A 275 14.66 -18.25 -5.10
N ALA A 276 14.69 -19.53 -4.70
CA ALA A 276 14.78 -20.63 -5.66
C ALA A 276 13.44 -20.81 -6.42
N PRO A 277 13.47 -21.10 -7.73
CA PRO A 277 12.25 -21.47 -8.46
C PRO A 277 11.61 -22.72 -7.86
N THR A 278 10.29 -22.71 -7.70
CA THR A 278 9.50 -23.89 -7.28
C THR A 278 8.42 -24.20 -8.33
N ASP A 279 7.53 -25.18 -8.10
CA ASP A 279 6.38 -25.51 -8.99
C ASP A 279 4.99 -25.27 -8.33
N ILE A 280 4.95 -24.59 -7.17
CA ILE A 280 3.70 -24.28 -6.43
C ILE A 280 2.87 -23.17 -7.11
N GLN A 281 1.53 -23.29 -7.03
CA GLN A 281 0.56 -22.31 -7.55
C GLN A 281 0.70 -20.94 -6.87
N ASN A 282 0.64 -19.86 -7.66
CA ASN A 282 0.85 -18.48 -7.22
C ASN A 282 -0.49 -17.76 -6.97
N SER A 283 -0.92 -17.64 -5.71
CA SER A 283 -2.13 -16.89 -5.32
C SER A 283 -1.82 -15.41 -5.15
N LEU A 284 -2.57 -14.53 -5.84
CA LEU A 284 -2.41 -13.08 -5.71
C LEU A 284 -2.80 -12.59 -4.30
N THR A 285 -3.86 -13.16 -3.72
CA THR A 285 -4.28 -12.85 -2.35
C THR A 285 -3.14 -13.15 -1.37
N ASP A 286 -2.57 -14.35 -1.42
CA ASP A 286 -1.48 -14.79 -0.55
C ASP A 286 -0.23 -13.93 -0.73
N ASN A 287 0.06 -13.50 -1.97
CA ASN A 287 1.16 -12.59 -2.25
C ASN A 287 0.92 -11.22 -1.59
N ILE A 288 -0.28 -10.65 -1.68
CA ILE A 288 -0.61 -9.38 -1.02
C ILE A 288 -0.46 -9.49 0.50
N GLU A 289 -0.95 -10.58 1.09
CA GLU A 289 -0.78 -10.83 2.53
C GLU A 289 0.69 -10.98 2.94
N SER A 290 1.47 -11.68 2.12
CA SER A 290 2.90 -11.85 2.33
C SER A 290 3.63 -10.50 2.25
N ALA A 291 3.22 -9.62 1.34
CA ALA A 291 3.77 -8.27 1.23
C ALA A 291 3.52 -7.45 2.50
N VAL A 292 2.28 -7.45 2.99
CA VAL A 292 1.90 -6.72 4.21
C VAL A 292 2.61 -7.28 5.42
N SER A 293 2.69 -8.60 5.54
CA SER A 293 3.42 -9.28 6.61
C SER A 293 4.91 -8.95 6.58
N PHE A 294 5.52 -8.91 5.39
CA PHE A 294 6.91 -8.52 5.24
C PHE A 294 7.13 -7.08 5.69
N VAL A 295 6.32 -6.12 5.25
CA VAL A 295 6.44 -4.72 5.70
C VAL A 295 6.26 -4.63 7.21
N ASN A 296 5.26 -5.30 7.79
CA ASN A 296 5.01 -5.33 9.23
C ASN A 296 6.21 -5.84 10.05
N LEU A 297 6.94 -6.83 9.54
CA LEU A 297 8.09 -7.42 10.21
C LEU A 297 9.39 -6.64 10.01
N HIS A 298 9.53 -5.87 8.92
CA HIS A 298 10.79 -5.23 8.53
C HIS A 298 10.72 -3.70 8.55
N GLY A 299 10.06 -3.15 9.59
CA GLY A 299 10.05 -1.72 9.86
C GLY A 299 8.69 -1.01 9.72
N GLY A 300 7.64 -1.75 9.39
CA GLY A 300 6.26 -1.26 9.45
C GLY A 300 5.96 -0.06 8.56
N TRP A 301 4.87 0.60 8.92
CA TRP A 301 4.24 1.68 8.18
C TRP A 301 4.51 3.02 8.87
N GLY A 302 5.20 3.92 8.15
CA GLY A 302 5.55 5.24 8.69
C GLY A 302 4.47 6.31 8.48
N GLN A 303 3.49 6.04 7.61
CA GLN A 303 2.39 6.93 7.21
C GLN A 303 1.21 6.09 6.70
N THR A 304 0.10 6.73 6.34
CA THR A 304 -1.00 6.07 5.63
C THR A 304 -0.55 5.59 4.26
N HIS A 305 -0.89 4.36 3.91
CA HIS A 305 -0.62 3.77 2.61
C HIS A 305 -1.88 3.13 2.03
N ARG A 306 -1.96 3.11 0.70
CA ARG A 306 -2.95 2.36 -0.05
C ARG A 306 -2.26 1.28 -0.86
N LEU A 307 -2.84 0.09 -0.91
CA LEU A 307 -2.42 -0.93 -1.87
C LEU A 307 -2.68 -0.41 -3.30
N VAL A 308 -1.63 -0.44 -4.11
CA VAL A 308 -1.66 -0.18 -5.54
C VAL A 308 -0.98 -1.36 -6.22
N ARG A 309 -1.75 -2.19 -6.91
CA ARG A 309 -1.16 -3.28 -7.69
C ARG A 309 -0.46 -2.71 -8.93
N SER A 310 0.73 -3.22 -9.23
CA SER A 310 1.36 -3.06 -10.53
C SER A 310 1.38 -4.41 -11.24
N GLU A 311 1.29 -4.39 -12.57
CA GLU A 311 1.55 -5.58 -13.35
C GLU A 311 3.06 -5.88 -13.30
N GLY A 312 3.41 -7.15 -13.09
CA GLY A 312 4.78 -7.65 -13.10
C GLY A 312 5.02 -8.59 -14.29
N PRO A 313 6.27 -8.96 -14.56
CA PRO A 313 6.60 -10.03 -15.51
C PRO A 313 5.85 -11.32 -15.17
N ALA A 314 5.66 -12.20 -16.17
CA ALA A 314 4.99 -13.48 -15.96
C ALA A 314 5.60 -14.26 -14.77
N ASN A 315 4.74 -14.67 -13.84
CA ASN A 315 5.03 -15.35 -12.56
C ASN A 315 5.43 -14.49 -11.35
N ASP A 316 5.74 -13.20 -11.54
CA ASP A 316 6.10 -12.30 -10.44
C ASP A 316 4.94 -11.36 -10.09
N SER A 317 4.63 -11.23 -8.80
CA SER A 317 3.65 -10.26 -8.33
C SER A 317 4.39 -9.01 -7.83
N VAL A 318 4.22 -7.90 -8.56
CA VAL A 318 4.73 -6.58 -8.14
C VAL A 318 3.64 -5.87 -7.35
N ILE A 319 3.90 -5.66 -6.06
CA ILE A 319 2.96 -5.08 -5.11
C ILE A 319 3.50 -3.74 -4.65
N LYS A 320 2.79 -2.68 -4.98
CA LYS A 320 3.15 -1.32 -4.58
C LYS A 320 2.21 -0.83 -3.49
N PHE A 321 2.76 -0.14 -2.51
CA PHE A 321 1.99 0.58 -1.50
C PHE A 321 2.25 2.06 -1.70
N GLN A 322 1.22 2.77 -2.14
CA GLN A 322 1.27 4.20 -2.40
C GLN A 322 1.09 4.95 -1.08
N GLN A 323 2.03 5.82 -0.73
CA GLN A 323 1.95 6.64 0.46
C GLN A 323 0.95 7.79 0.25
N TYR A 324 0.16 8.07 1.28
CA TYR A 324 -0.80 9.16 1.36
C TYR A 324 -0.39 10.15 2.45
N TYR A 325 -0.62 11.43 2.19
CA TYR A 325 -0.44 12.49 3.17
C TYR A 325 -1.62 13.45 3.09
N ALA A 326 -2.25 13.75 4.23
CA ALA A 326 -3.48 14.55 4.30
C ALA A 326 -4.57 14.10 3.28
N GLY A 327 -4.68 12.78 3.07
CA GLY A 327 -5.64 12.16 2.16
C GLY A 327 -5.31 12.23 0.67
N LEU A 328 -4.16 12.78 0.26
CA LEU A 328 -3.70 12.80 -1.13
C LEU A 328 -2.50 11.84 -1.34
N PRO A 329 -2.43 11.11 -2.48
CA PRO A 329 -1.27 10.30 -2.82
C PRO A 329 -0.04 11.16 -3.10
N ILE A 330 1.14 10.68 -2.71
CA ILE A 330 2.42 11.30 -3.04
C ILE A 330 3.01 10.64 -4.29
N ILE A 331 3.00 11.36 -5.42
CA ILE A 331 3.54 10.83 -6.69
C ILE A 331 5.01 11.21 -6.81
N SER A 332 5.87 10.20 -6.93
CA SER A 332 7.31 10.40 -7.13
C SER A 332 7.59 11.25 -8.37
N GLY A 333 8.58 12.12 -8.29
CA GLY A 333 9.08 12.87 -9.44
C GLY A 333 10.20 12.12 -10.15
N GLU A 334 10.52 12.54 -11.38
CA GLU A 334 11.59 11.95 -12.20
C GLU A 334 12.95 11.93 -11.48
N ASN A 335 13.26 13.01 -10.76
CA ASN A 335 14.56 13.20 -10.10
C ASN A 335 14.55 12.82 -8.61
N PHE A 336 13.40 12.41 -8.07
CA PHE A 336 13.27 12.13 -6.63
C PHE A 336 12.23 11.04 -6.36
N ARG A 337 12.73 9.85 -6.02
CA ARG A 337 11.92 8.68 -5.67
C ARG A 337 11.45 8.81 -4.22
N PHE A 338 10.16 9.06 -4.05
CA PHE A 338 9.53 9.17 -2.75
C PHE A 338 8.01 8.92 -2.84
N GLY A 339 7.41 8.44 -1.76
CA GLY A 339 5.96 8.27 -1.68
C GLY A 339 5.45 6.87 -2.04
N TYR A 340 6.30 5.86 -2.11
CA TYR A 340 5.83 4.47 -2.23
C TYR A 340 6.80 3.47 -1.61
N MET A 341 6.26 2.27 -1.36
CA MET A 341 7.02 1.05 -1.16
C MET A 341 6.67 0.06 -2.28
N GLN A 342 7.61 -0.74 -2.73
CA GLN A 342 7.36 -1.74 -3.76
C GLN A 342 8.03 -3.06 -3.39
N LEU A 343 7.30 -4.15 -3.56
CA LEU A 343 7.76 -5.51 -3.32
C LEU A 343 7.57 -6.35 -4.57
N THR A 344 8.55 -7.18 -4.89
CA THR A 344 8.38 -8.27 -5.86
C THR A 344 8.25 -9.56 -5.08
N ILE A 345 7.20 -10.31 -5.38
CA ILE A 345 6.85 -11.54 -4.69
C ILE A 345 6.77 -12.69 -5.67
N GLN A 346 7.42 -13.78 -5.28
CA GLN A 346 7.46 -15.03 -6.00
C GLN A 346 6.88 -16.11 -5.10
N ARG A 347 5.60 -16.45 -5.32
CA ARG A 347 4.84 -17.49 -4.59
C ARG A 347 4.93 -17.34 -3.06
N GLY A 348 4.52 -16.18 -2.56
CA GLY A 348 4.51 -15.83 -1.12
C GLY A 348 5.85 -15.39 -0.53
N LEU A 349 6.96 -15.50 -1.27
CA LEU A 349 8.27 -15.06 -0.80
C LEU A 349 8.68 -13.74 -1.45
N VAL A 350 9.16 -12.80 -0.64
CA VAL A 350 9.64 -11.48 -1.09
C VAL A 350 11.04 -11.64 -1.68
N SER A 351 11.17 -11.42 -2.98
CA SER A 351 12.46 -11.45 -3.71
C SER A 351 13.10 -10.06 -3.79
N SER A 352 12.31 -8.99 -3.79
CA SER A 352 12.80 -7.63 -3.68
C SER A 352 11.90 -6.74 -2.84
N TYR A 353 12.49 -5.77 -2.15
CA TYR A 353 11.79 -4.73 -1.43
C TYR A 353 12.50 -3.39 -1.57
N GLU A 354 11.77 -2.35 -1.92
CA GLU A 354 12.30 -0.99 -2.01
C GLU A 354 11.38 0.03 -1.32
N ARG A 355 12.01 1.03 -0.69
CA ARG A 355 11.32 2.12 -0.01
C ARG A 355 12.24 3.33 0.11
N SER A 356 11.63 4.48 0.40
CA SER A 356 12.40 5.63 0.89
C SER A 356 12.90 5.39 2.32
N MET A 357 14.11 5.88 2.59
CA MET A 357 14.69 5.99 3.93
C MET A 357 14.13 7.18 4.71
N PHE A 358 13.49 8.14 4.03
CA PHE A 358 12.90 9.31 4.67
C PHE A 358 11.53 9.01 5.25
N VAL A 359 11.30 9.46 6.47
CA VAL A 359 10.06 9.31 7.22
C VAL A 359 9.53 10.70 7.57
N LEU A 360 8.33 11.01 7.10
CA LEU A 360 7.67 12.28 7.39
C LEU A 360 7.28 12.36 8.87
N ASN A 361 7.52 13.52 9.48
CA ASN A 361 7.09 13.84 10.83
C ASN A 361 5.88 14.78 10.78
N SER A 362 4.70 14.19 10.61
CA SER A 362 3.43 14.90 10.39
C SER A 362 3.04 15.80 11.58
N GLY A 363 3.54 15.52 12.79
CA GLY A 363 3.22 16.30 14.00
C GLY A 363 3.82 17.71 14.05
N LYS A 364 4.72 18.04 13.12
CA LYS A 364 5.39 19.35 13.04
C LYS A 364 5.23 20.01 11.67
N GLU A 365 4.19 19.67 10.92
CA GLU A 365 3.95 20.26 9.61
C GLU A 365 3.72 21.77 9.67
N VAL A 366 4.20 22.48 8.64
CA VAL A 366 3.88 23.88 8.39
C VAL A 366 3.03 23.95 7.13
N LYS A 367 1.78 24.42 7.30
CA LYS A 367 0.88 24.70 6.17
C LYS A 367 1.33 25.98 5.49
N GLY A 368 1.63 25.88 4.20
CA GLY A 368 1.95 27.00 3.33
C GLY A 368 0.70 27.64 2.73
N ALA A 369 0.90 28.40 1.66
CA ALA A 369 -0.20 28.97 0.88
C ALA A 369 -1.03 27.87 0.19
N MET A 370 -2.32 28.15 -0.03
CA MET A 370 -3.16 27.29 -0.86
C MET A 370 -2.79 27.45 -2.34
N GLN A 371 -2.64 26.33 -3.04
CA GLN A 371 -2.47 26.28 -4.48
C GLN A 371 -3.80 25.91 -5.13
N LYS A 372 -4.22 26.72 -6.10
CA LYS A 372 -5.44 26.51 -6.89
C LYS A 372 -5.09 25.67 -8.12
N LEU A 373 -5.61 24.45 -8.20
CA LEU A 373 -5.40 23.57 -9.35
C LEU A 373 -6.40 23.87 -10.47
N PRO A 374 -5.99 23.80 -11.75
CA PRO A 374 -6.85 24.14 -12.88
C PRO A 374 -8.07 23.21 -12.99
N ALA A 375 -9.07 23.62 -13.76
CA ALA A 375 -10.32 22.89 -13.96
C ALA A 375 -10.82 23.06 -15.40
N GLY A 376 -11.87 22.31 -15.75
CA GLY A 376 -12.56 22.43 -17.03
C GLY A 376 -11.63 22.29 -18.24
N SER A 377 -11.78 23.20 -19.21
CA SER A 377 -11.02 23.20 -20.47
C SER A 377 -9.51 23.34 -20.27
N ASP A 378 -9.09 24.14 -19.29
CA ASP A 378 -7.67 24.42 -19.05
C ASP A 378 -6.96 23.16 -18.55
N LEU A 379 -7.61 22.41 -17.66
CA LEU A 379 -7.12 21.12 -17.19
C LEU A 379 -7.11 20.09 -18.32
N LEU A 380 -8.19 20.01 -19.11
CA LEU A 380 -8.28 19.09 -20.25
C LEU A 380 -7.18 19.32 -21.30
N ALA A 381 -6.83 20.58 -21.57
CA ALA A 381 -5.75 20.90 -22.50
C ALA A 381 -4.41 20.34 -22.02
N ARG A 382 -4.07 20.55 -20.74
CA ARG A 382 -2.84 20.05 -20.12
C ARG A 382 -2.80 18.52 -20.05
N ILE A 383 -3.94 17.88 -19.76
CA ILE A 383 -4.04 16.41 -19.75
C ILE A 383 -3.75 15.82 -21.13
N ARG A 384 -4.28 16.42 -22.20
CA ARG A 384 -4.03 15.94 -23.57
C ARG A 384 -2.56 16.06 -23.96
N GLU A 385 -1.89 17.10 -23.50
CA GLU A 385 -0.44 17.26 -23.69
C GLU A 385 0.35 16.19 -22.92
N VAL A 386 0.10 16.05 -21.61
CA VAL A 386 0.85 15.13 -20.73
C VAL A 386 0.58 13.65 -21.03
N SER A 387 -0.65 13.31 -21.45
CA SER A 387 -1.00 11.94 -21.82
C SER A 387 -0.33 11.49 -23.13
N GLY A 388 0.10 12.41 -23.99
CA GLY A 388 0.76 12.07 -25.25
C GLY A 388 -0.11 11.20 -26.18
N GLY A 389 -1.44 11.24 -26.03
CA GLY A 389 -2.39 10.42 -26.78
C GLY A 389 -2.70 9.06 -26.15
N GLU A 390 -2.06 8.68 -25.04
CA GLU A 390 -2.46 7.49 -24.27
C GLU A 390 -3.83 7.68 -23.61
N THR A 391 -4.60 6.60 -23.48
CA THR A 391 -5.90 6.62 -22.81
C THR A 391 -5.73 6.94 -21.33
N VAL A 392 -6.43 7.96 -20.85
CA VAL A 392 -6.49 8.35 -19.45
C VAL A 392 -7.61 7.57 -18.75
N GLU A 393 -7.28 6.87 -17.67
CA GLU A 393 -8.25 6.09 -16.88
C GLU A 393 -8.80 6.86 -15.67
N SER A 394 -8.00 7.79 -15.14
CA SER A 394 -8.34 8.53 -13.92
C SER A 394 -7.58 9.87 -13.85
N ILE A 395 -8.20 10.84 -13.20
CA ILE A 395 -7.61 12.12 -12.81
C ILE A 395 -7.87 12.26 -11.31
N PHE A 396 -6.84 12.61 -10.53
CA PHE A 396 -6.97 12.78 -9.09
C PHE A 396 -5.97 13.82 -8.56
N PRO A 397 -6.28 14.53 -7.47
CA PRO A 397 -5.32 15.42 -6.84
C PRO A 397 -4.24 14.60 -6.15
N ALA A 398 -3.01 15.10 -6.17
CA ALA A 398 -1.86 14.44 -5.61
C ALA A 398 -0.84 15.46 -5.06
N TYR A 399 0.12 14.98 -4.29
CA TYR A 399 1.32 15.74 -3.91
C TYR A 399 2.52 15.32 -4.75
N ARG A 400 3.23 16.30 -5.31
CA ARG A 400 4.58 16.13 -5.82
C ARG A 400 5.57 16.49 -4.71
N PRO A 401 6.46 15.56 -4.29
CA PRO A 401 7.44 15.82 -3.26
C PRO A 401 8.67 16.52 -3.84
N LYS A 402 9.24 17.44 -3.07
CA LYS A 402 10.55 18.02 -3.30
C LYS A 402 11.32 18.01 -1.99
N LEU A 403 12.52 17.45 -2.02
CA LEU A 403 13.42 17.45 -0.89
C LEU A 403 13.98 18.88 -0.68
N GLU A 404 13.78 19.42 0.53
CA GLU A 404 14.49 20.58 1.05
C GLU A 404 15.44 20.12 2.18
N GLU A 405 16.29 21.01 2.70
CA GLU A 405 17.33 20.67 3.68
C GLU A 405 16.78 19.92 4.91
N ASP A 406 15.81 20.52 5.61
CA ASP A 406 15.21 19.96 6.83
C ASP A 406 13.73 19.53 6.66
N SER A 407 13.19 19.61 5.45
CA SER A 407 11.77 19.32 5.23
C SER A 407 11.46 18.76 3.84
N MET A 408 10.33 18.08 3.73
CA MET A 408 9.72 17.67 2.48
C MET A 408 8.68 18.71 2.07
N LEU A 409 8.89 19.38 0.95
CA LEU A 409 7.88 20.24 0.34
C LEU A 409 6.92 19.35 -0.48
N LEU A 410 5.66 19.33 -0.09
CA LEU A 410 4.58 18.64 -0.79
C LEU A 410 3.74 19.68 -1.54
N GLN A 411 3.88 19.71 -2.86
CA GLN A 411 3.16 20.64 -3.73
C GLN A 411 1.96 19.93 -4.37
N PRO A 412 0.73 20.45 -4.22
CA PRO A 412 -0.43 19.88 -4.89
C PRO A 412 -0.28 19.96 -6.41
N ALA A 413 -0.70 18.92 -7.10
CA ALA A 413 -0.84 18.87 -8.55
C ALA A 413 -2.02 17.97 -8.93
N TRP A 414 -2.53 18.12 -10.14
CA TRP A 414 -3.33 17.04 -10.73
C TRP A 414 -2.40 15.91 -11.14
N ALA A 415 -2.83 14.68 -10.99
CA ALA A 415 -2.19 13.52 -11.56
C ALA A 415 -3.17 12.80 -12.47
N ILE A 416 -2.68 12.27 -13.58
CA ILE A 416 -3.41 11.36 -14.45
C ILE A 416 -2.82 9.97 -14.34
N ARG A 417 -3.68 8.97 -14.45
CA ARG A 417 -3.26 7.58 -14.62
C ARG A 417 -3.65 7.09 -16.01
N LEU A 418 -2.67 6.56 -16.71
CA LEU A 418 -2.82 6.05 -18.07
C LEU A 418 -3.18 4.56 -18.03
N ALA A 419 -3.74 4.07 -19.14
CA ALA A 419 -4.07 2.65 -19.33
C ALA A 419 -2.87 1.72 -19.15
N SER A 420 -1.66 2.22 -19.42
CA SER A 420 -0.39 1.50 -19.22
C SER A 420 -0.05 1.21 -17.76
N GLY A 421 -0.71 1.85 -16.80
CA GLY A 421 -0.29 1.78 -15.40
C GLY A 421 0.24 3.10 -14.86
N GLU A 422 0.91 3.84 -15.75
CA GLU A 422 1.76 4.99 -15.42
C GLU A 422 0.94 6.15 -14.84
N VAL A 423 1.52 6.82 -13.85
CA VAL A 423 0.97 8.03 -13.25
C VAL A 423 1.87 9.21 -13.58
N ARG A 424 1.31 10.24 -14.21
CA ARG A 424 2.00 11.48 -14.57
C ARG A 424 1.35 12.67 -13.87
N THR A 425 2.16 13.61 -13.39
CA THR A 425 1.65 14.88 -12.85
C THR A 425 1.34 15.84 -13.98
N VAL A 426 0.24 16.56 -13.86
CA VAL A 426 -0.21 17.62 -14.77
C VAL A 426 0.07 18.95 -14.10
N ASP A 427 1.11 19.62 -14.58
CA ASP A 427 1.50 20.97 -14.15
C ASP A 427 0.67 22.05 -14.84
#